data_AF-A0A4Q9G106-F1
#
_entry.id   AF-A0A4Q9G106-F1
#
_cell.length_a   1.000
_cell.length_b   1.000
_cell.length_c   1.000
_cell.angle_alpha   90.00
_cell.angle_beta   90.00
_cell.angle_gamma   90.00
#
_symmetry.space_group_name_H-M   'P 1'
#
loop_
_entity.id
_entity.type
_entity.pdbx_description
1 polymer ?
#
loop_
_entity_poly.entity_id
_entity_poly.type
_entity_poly.pdbx_seq_one_letter_code
_entity_poly.pdbx_strand_id
1 'polypeptide(L)'
;MSAIARSFGKTEAHVYRRLALAALPAPVLDALKAGAISLGMAKAFTVSQDEALTLTVLAEVKGRDVSEHRIKQALQPAAISATDRRARFVGLDAYEAAGGRLTRDLFSDTVALHDADLLQDLFTERLNAEAGKLAAGWKWAEVMADEYVSYSVTEKLARLYPVEGDLTEEQAERYDELAELANADALDEAGQAELEALDAIIKGDFTDAQRAEAGYYVYVSHSGTVQLSGPWVRTEDRAAAIEAGTLAGHAAHADGGDAAPAPKSPYSGALVEDMKAIRLAAIQTALLDKPDMVFDLLAFGLSLASGVSTNVFDLSPGRPMNCPSKTDGLEWSDRLAHPPAGHEAWSRPELRIKDLAQAFRDFTAAGKKARNAALVEGMARTLPYGAGNADFFALIEADSGASIRKVWTPTAENFFNRVSSDYLDSLHLDLTGCDPEGRGFKAHKAQKKAEKARCMERLFSDAEYQKAWRLTAEAKAQIDAWVPDCF
;
A
#
# COMPACT_ATOMS: atom_id res chain seq x y z
N MET A 1 -34.44 -26.59 34.48
CA MET A 1 -33.31 -26.99 33.61
C MET A 1 -32.23 -27.75 34.35
N SER A 2 -31.71 -27.24 35.46
CA SER A 2 -30.69 -27.93 36.27
C SER A 2 -31.04 -29.34 36.75
N ALA A 3 -32.31 -29.60 37.06
CA ALA A 3 -32.78 -30.94 37.43
C ALA A 3 -32.71 -31.94 36.25
N ILE A 4 -33.13 -31.51 35.04
CA ILE A 4 -33.09 -32.34 33.82
C ILE A 4 -31.63 -32.65 33.44
N ALA A 5 -30.75 -31.64 33.45
CA ALA A 5 -29.32 -31.82 33.17
C ALA A 5 -28.67 -32.85 34.10
N ARG A 6 -28.95 -32.75 35.41
CA ARG A 6 -28.49 -33.71 36.43
C ARG A 6 -29.06 -35.11 36.22
N SER A 7 -30.36 -35.25 35.93
CA SER A 7 -31.00 -36.55 35.71
C SER A 7 -30.47 -37.31 34.48
N PHE A 8 -30.04 -36.60 33.43
CA PHE A 8 -29.52 -37.20 32.19
C PHE A 8 -27.99 -37.24 32.09
N GLY A 9 -27.27 -36.78 33.12
CA GLY A 9 -25.80 -36.71 33.10
C GLY A 9 -25.25 -35.84 31.97
N LYS A 10 -25.95 -34.74 31.64
CA LYS A 10 -25.57 -33.79 30.58
C LYS A 10 -25.40 -32.39 31.15
N THR A 11 -24.68 -31.52 30.45
CA THR A 11 -24.56 -30.12 30.83
C THR A 11 -25.87 -29.37 30.56
N GLU A 12 -26.16 -28.30 31.30
CA GLU A 12 -27.34 -27.47 31.05
C GLU A 12 -27.35 -26.92 29.62
N ALA A 13 -26.19 -26.49 29.10
CA ALA A 13 -26.01 -26.08 27.71
C ALA A 13 -26.42 -27.18 26.70
N HIS A 14 -26.14 -28.45 26.99
CA HIS A 14 -26.56 -29.56 26.15
C HIS A 14 -28.10 -29.70 26.11
N VAL A 15 -28.77 -29.49 27.24
CA VAL A 15 -30.24 -29.52 27.33
C VAL A 15 -30.85 -28.35 26.55
N TYR A 16 -30.33 -27.13 26.73
CA TYR A 16 -30.79 -25.94 26.00
C TYR A 16 -30.66 -26.09 24.48
N ARG A 17 -29.51 -26.58 24.00
CA ARG A 17 -29.29 -26.88 22.57
C ARG A 17 -30.34 -27.85 22.01
N ARG A 18 -30.66 -28.92 22.74
CA ARG A 18 -31.65 -29.91 22.28
C ARG A 18 -33.07 -29.35 22.23
N LEU A 19 -33.44 -28.53 23.21
CA LEU A 19 -34.75 -27.88 23.23
C LEU A 19 -34.88 -26.83 22.13
N ALA A 20 -33.83 -26.03 21.88
CA ALA A 20 -33.82 -25.04 20.81
C ALA A 20 -34.03 -25.67 19.42
N LEU A 21 -33.38 -26.82 19.16
CA LEU A 21 -33.61 -27.56 17.91
C LEU A 21 -35.02 -28.15 17.82
N ALA A 22 -35.58 -28.63 18.92
CA ALA A 22 -36.94 -29.16 18.94
C ALA A 22 -38.02 -28.08 18.75
N ALA A 23 -37.70 -26.82 19.09
CA ALA A 23 -38.60 -25.68 18.97
C ALA A 23 -38.57 -24.99 17.59
N LEU A 24 -37.75 -25.47 16.65
CA LEU A 24 -37.71 -24.91 15.30
C LEU A 24 -39.06 -25.05 14.57
N PRO A 25 -39.42 -24.11 13.68
CA PRO A 25 -40.65 -24.21 12.89
C PRO A 25 -40.76 -25.54 12.14
N ALA A 26 -41.96 -26.10 12.06
CA ALA A 26 -42.20 -27.40 11.42
C ALA A 26 -41.61 -27.50 10.00
N PRO A 27 -41.70 -26.47 9.13
CA PRO A 27 -41.07 -26.52 7.81
C PRO A 27 -39.55 -26.69 7.82
N VAL A 28 -38.85 -26.13 8.82
CA VAL A 28 -37.39 -26.31 8.99
C VAL A 28 -37.08 -27.75 9.42
N LEU A 29 -37.86 -28.30 10.36
CA LEU A 29 -37.72 -29.68 10.80
C LEU A 29 -38.00 -30.69 9.67
N ASP A 30 -39.01 -30.42 8.85
CA ASP A 30 -39.35 -31.26 7.71
C ASP A 30 -38.29 -31.20 6.60
N ALA A 31 -37.71 -30.02 6.35
CA ALA A 31 -36.58 -29.87 5.44
C ALA A 31 -35.34 -30.65 5.93
N LEU A 32 -35.07 -30.64 7.24
CA LEU A 32 -33.99 -31.42 7.84
C LEU A 32 -34.24 -32.93 7.71
N LYS A 33 -35.46 -33.41 8.01
CA LYS A 33 -35.83 -34.83 7.87
C LYS A 33 -35.73 -35.31 6.42
N ALA A 34 -36.08 -34.46 5.47
CA ALA A 34 -35.99 -34.75 4.04
C ALA A 34 -34.55 -34.66 3.48
N GLY A 35 -33.56 -34.30 4.31
CA GLY A 35 -32.17 -34.11 3.87
C GLY A 35 -31.98 -32.89 2.96
N ALA A 36 -32.95 -31.98 2.89
CA ALA A 36 -32.89 -30.78 2.07
C ALA A 36 -32.05 -29.65 2.70
N ILE A 37 -31.74 -29.76 4.00
CA ILE A 37 -30.77 -28.95 4.73
C ILE A 37 -29.99 -29.86 5.69
N SER A 38 -28.76 -29.50 6.03
CA SER A 38 -27.94 -30.25 6.99
C SER A 38 -28.33 -29.94 8.45
N LEU A 39 -27.90 -30.78 9.40
CA LEU A 39 -28.07 -30.50 10.83
C LEU A 39 -27.34 -29.21 11.25
N GLY A 40 -26.22 -28.89 10.61
CA GLY A 40 -25.49 -27.63 10.81
C GLY A 40 -26.35 -26.41 10.42
N MET A 41 -26.93 -26.46 9.22
CA MET A 41 -27.86 -25.43 8.75
C MET A 41 -29.09 -25.31 9.67
N ALA A 42 -29.65 -26.42 10.14
CA ALA A 42 -30.78 -26.39 11.08
C ALA A 42 -30.42 -25.72 12.41
N LYS A 43 -29.21 -25.93 12.95
CA LYS A 43 -28.73 -25.20 14.14
C LYS A 43 -28.68 -23.70 13.91
N ALA A 44 -28.26 -23.24 12.73
CA ALA A 44 -28.21 -21.83 12.39
C ALA A 44 -29.59 -21.15 12.47
N PHE A 45 -30.68 -21.86 12.18
CA PHE A 45 -32.04 -21.31 12.32
C PHE A 45 -32.47 -21.03 13.77
N THR A 46 -31.77 -21.58 14.78
CA THR A 46 -32.10 -21.34 16.19
C THR A 46 -31.75 -19.93 16.68
N VAL A 47 -31.05 -19.13 15.86
CA VAL A 47 -30.65 -17.75 16.21
C VAL A 47 -31.76 -16.72 15.99
N SER A 48 -32.84 -17.08 15.30
CA SER A 48 -33.99 -16.20 15.04
C SER A 48 -35.25 -16.74 15.71
N GLN A 49 -36.09 -15.81 16.18
CA GLN A 49 -37.45 -16.09 16.65
C GLN A 49 -38.52 -15.57 15.68
N ASP A 50 -38.11 -14.94 14.57
CA ASP A 50 -39.02 -14.48 13.52
C ASP A 50 -39.29 -15.63 12.55
N GLU A 51 -40.49 -16.20 12.65
CA GLU A 51 -40.92 -17.31 11.80
C GLU A 51 -41.03 -16.91 10.33
N ALA A 52 -41.49 -15.69 10.01
CA ALA A 52 -41.65 -15.24 8.64
C ALA A 52 -40.29 -15.09 7.93
N LEU A 53 -39.32 -14.47 8.61
CA LEU A 53 -37.94 -14.37 8.12
C LEU A 53 -37.30 -15.76 8.03
N THR A 54 -37.51 -16.63 9.02
CA THR A 54 -37.01 -18.00 9.03
C THR A 54 -37.48 -18.80 7.81
N LEU A 55 -38.76 -18.71 7.47
CA LEU A 55 -39.31 -19.41 6.30
C LEU A 55 -38.82 -18.82 4.97
N THR A 56 -38.59 -17.51 4.91
CA THR A 56 -38.02 -16.84 3.75
C THR A 56 -36.59 -17.33 3.49
N VAL A 57 -35.73 -17.29 4.51
CA VAL A 57 -34.35 -17.79 4.41
C VAL A 57 -34.32 -19.29 4.12
N LEU A 58 -35.21 -20.08 4.74
CA LEU A 58 -35.34 -21.51 4.45
C LEU A 58 -35.63 -21.76 2.96
N ALA A 59 -36.54 -21.01 2.35
CA ALA A 59 -36.87 -21.16 0.93
C ALA A 59 -35.67 -20.89 0.00
N GLU A 60 -34.79 -19.96 0.37
CA GLU A 60 -33.60 -19.61 -0.41
C GLU A 60 -32.48 -20.66 -0.32
N VAL A 61 -32.31 -21.28 0.85
CA VAL A 61 -31.20 -22.21 1.13
C VAL A 61 -31.56 -23.67 0.94
N LYS A 62 -32.86 -24.01 0.86
CA LYS A 62 -33.34 -25.39 0.69
C LYS A 62 -32.76 -26.02 -0.57
N GLY A 63 -32.14 -27.21 -0.42
CA GLY A 63 -31.52 -27.94 -1.52
C GLY A 63 -30.19 -27.36 -2.00
N ARG A 64 -29.63 -26.37 -1.29
CA ARG A 64 -28.31 -25.77 -1.55
C ARG A 64 -27.42 -25.97 -0.33
N ASP A 65 -26.14 -26.19 -0.58
CA ASP A 65 -25.15 -26.22 0.50
C ASP A 65 -24.69 -24.79 0.81
N VAL A 66 -25.26 -24.22 1.87
CA VAL A 66 -24.99 -22.84 2.31
C VAL A 66 -24.37 -22.89 3.69
N SER A 67 -23.31 -22.09 3.90
CA SER A 67 -22.61 -22.05 5.18
C SER A 67 -23.51 -21.57 6.32
N GLU A 68 -23.32 -22.13 7.52
CA GLU A 68 -24.06 -21.74 8.73
C GLU A 68 -23.95 -20.24 9.01
N HIS A 69 -22.77 -19.65 8.77
CA HIS A 69 -22.54 -18.21 8.94
C HIS A 69 -23.45 -17.37 8.04
N ARG A 70 -23.61 -17.74 6.76
CA ARG A 70 -24.46 -17.02 5.83
C ARG A 70 -25.94 -17.12 6.18
N ILE A 71 -26.37 -18.27 6.71
CA ILE A 71 -27.74 -18.46 7.22
C ILE A 71 -27.98 -17.57 8.44
N LYS A 72 -27.05 -17.53 9.40
CA LYS A 72 -27.17 -16.66 10.59
C LYS A 72 -27.22 -15.17 10.20
N GLN A 73 -26.39 -14.74 9.25
CA GLN A 73 -26.40 -13.37 8.75
C GLN A 73 -27.73 -13.00 8.08
N ALA A 74 -28.30 -13.90 7.28
CA ALA A 74 -29.61 -13.68 6.65
C ALA A 74 -30.76 -13.62 7.67
N LEU A 75 -30.64 -14.35 8.79
CA LEU A 75 -31.60 -14.38 9.88
C LEU A 75 -31.45 -13.20 10.87
N GLN A 76 -30.31 -12.52 10.85
CA GLN A 76 -30.00 -11.38 11.72
C GLN A 76 -29.30 -10.26 10.91
N PRO A 77 -29.95 -9.69 9.88
CA PRO A 77 -29.29 -8.79 8.93
C PRO A 77 -28.81 -7.47 9.56
N ALA A 78 -29.44 -7.04 10.66
CA ALA A 78 -29.07 -5.84 11.40
C ALA A 78 -28.11 -6.11 12.57
N ALA A 79 -27.78 -7.38 12.85
CA ALA A 79 -26.94 -7.71 13.99
C ALA A 79 -25.46 -7.45 13.71
N ILE A 80 -24.77 -6.93 14.71
CA ILE A 80 -23.33 -6.67 14.69
C ILE A 80 -22.61 -7.79 15.42
N SER A 81 -21.57 -8.34 14.79
CA SER A 81 -20.74 -9.36 15.44
C SER A 81 -19.96 -8.78 16.60
N ALA A 82 -19.78 -9.53 17.68
CA ALA A 82 -18.83 -9.17 18.74
C ALA A 82 -17.36 -9.06 18.26
N THR A 83 -17.06 -9.53 17.05
CA THR A 83 -15.76 -9.32 16.40
C THR A 83 -15.65 -7.99 15.66
N ASP A 84 -16.73 -7.21 15.53
CA ASP A 84 -16.68 -5.84 15.01
C ASP A 84 -15.75 -5.00 15.89
N ARG A 85 -14.89 -4.21 15.26
CA ARG A 85 -13.90 -3.38 15.97
C ARG A 85 -14.55 -2.46 17.01
N ARG A 86 -15.78 -1.99 16.77
CA ARG A 86 -16.52 -1.13 17.69
C ARG A 86 -16.95 -1.90 18.92
N ALA A 87 -17.47 -3.12 18.73
CA ALA A 87 -17.87 -4.00 19.82
C ALA A 87 -16.66 -4.43 20.68
N ARG A 88 -15.50 -4.70 20.05
CA ARG A 88 -14.26 -5.01 20.75
C ARG A 88 -13.73 -3.82 21.55
N PHE A 89 -13.74 -2.63 20.94
CA PHE A 89 -13.24 -1.42 21.59
C PHE A 89 -14.12 -0.94 22.74
N VAL A 90 -15.45 -0.94 22.56
CA VAL A 90 -16.41 -0.61 23.63
C VAL A 90 -16.40 -1.69 24.70
N GLY A 91 -16.36 -2.96 24.30
CA GLY A 91 -16.49 -4.12 25.18
C GLY A 91 -17.96 -4.51 25.41
N LEU A 92 -18.23 -5.82 25.51
CA LEU A 92 -19.59 -6.33 25.66
C LEU A 92 -20.23 -5.90 26.99
N ASP A 93 -19.48 -5.91 28.08
CA ASP A 93 -20.00 -5.53 29.40
C ASP A 93 -20.43 -4.06 29.45
N ALA A 94 -19.68 -3.16 28.81
CA ALA A 94 -20.03 -1.74 28.72
C ALA A 94 -21.27 -1.52 27.84
N TYR A 95 -21.38 -2.25 26.73
CA TYR A 95 -22.55 -2.23 25.87
C TYR A 95 -23.81 -2.76 26.57
N GLU A 96 -23.72 -3.88 27.30
CA GLU A 96 -24.83 -4.41 28.11
C GLU A 96 -25.22 -3.45 29.25
N ALA A 97 -24.23 -2.85 29.93
CA ALA A 97 -24.47 -1.89 31.01
C ALA A 97 -25.17 -0.61 30.53
N ALA A 98 -24.94 -0.21 29.27
CA ALA A 98 -25.63 0.89 28.62
C ALA A 98 -27.06 0.51 28.12
N GLY A 99 -27.51 -0.72 28.38
CA GLY A 99 -28.83 -1.23 27.99
C GLY A 99 -28.87 -1.90 26.62
N GLY A 100 -27.70 -2.15 26.01
CA GLY A 100 -27.60 -2.81 24.71
C GLY A 100 -28.03 -4.27 24.76
N ARG A 101 -28.78 -4.71 23.77
CA ARG A 101 -29.26 -6.08 23.63
C ARG A 101 -28.27 -6.91 22.85
N LEU A 102 -27.97 -8.10 23.37
CA LEU A 102 -27.18 -9.12 22.67
C LEU A 102 -27.82 -10.51 22.73
N THR A 103 -27.52 -11.32 21.73
CA THR A 103 -27.87 -12.74 21.67
C THR A 103 -26.60 -13.56 21.62
N ARG A 104 -26.44 -14.50 22.55
CA ARG A 104 -25.37 -15.49 22.53
C ARG A 104 -25.85 -16.72 21.76
N ASP A 105 -25.08 -17.16 20.78
CA ASP A 105 -25.41 -18.38 20.05
C ASP A 105 -25.30 -19.59 21.00
N LEU A 106 -26.30 -20.45 20.98
CA LEU A 106 -26.30 -21.65 21.81
C LEU A 106 -25.32 -22.70 21.30
N PHE A 107 -24.99 -22.70 20.01
CA PHE A 107 -24.18 -23.72 19.33
C PHE A 107 -22.74 -23.28 19.02
N SER A 108 -22.40 -22.01 19.24
CA SER A 108 -21.05 -21.49 19.04
C SER A 108 -20.77 -20.33 20.01
N ASP A 109 -19.50 -19.93 20.14
CA ASP A 109 -19.10 -18.83 21.04
C ASP A 109 -19.35 -17.43 20.44
N THR A 110 -20.14 -17.35 19.37
CA THR A 110 -20.44 -16.08 18.72
C THR A 110 -21.52 -15.31 19.48
N VAL A 111 -21.34 -14.00 19.57
CA VAL A 111 -22.31 -13.06 20.16
C VAL A 111 -22.71 -12.03 19.12
N ALA A 112 -24.01 -11.79 19.02
CA ALA A 112 -24.64 -10.84 18.11
C ALA A 112 -25.24 -9.68 18.90
N LEU A 113 -24.88 -8.45 18.57
CA LEU A 113 -25.38 -7.20 19.16
C LEU A 113 -26.48 -6.63 18.25
N HIS A 114 -27.54 -6.07 18.82
CA HIS A 114 -28.72 -5.66 18.04
C HIS A 114 -28.97 -4.15 17.96
N ASP A 115 -28.30 -3.35 18.77
CA ASP A 115 -28.52 -1.90 18.87
C ASP A 115 -27.31 -1.16 18.28
N ALA A 116 -27.30 -1.03 16.95
CA ALA A 116 -26.18 -0.47 16.19
C ALA A 116 -25.90 1.00 16.53
N ASP A 117 -26.94 1.80 16.69
CA ASP A 117 -26.82 3.22 17.02
C ASP A 117 -26.21 3.41 18.41
N LEU A 118 -26.68 2.64 19.41
CA LEU A 118 -26.10 2.64 20.75
C LEU A 118 -24.62 2.25 20.73
N LEU A 119 -24.26 1.21 19.98
CA LEU A 119 -22.85 0.81 19.86
C LEU A 119 -22.02 1.92 19.21
N GLN A 120 -22.55 2.60 18.20
CA GLN A 120 -21.87 3.70 17.53
C GLN A 120 -21.68 4.90 18.46
N ASP A 121 -22.69 5.25 19.27
CA ASP A 121 -22.63 6.34 20.23
C ASP A 121 -21.57 6.07 21.31
N LEU A 122 -21.58 4.86 21.91
CA LEU A 122 -20.59 4.44 22.89
C LEU A 122 -19.17 4.40 22.30
N PHE A 123 -19.04 3.96 21.05
CA PHE A 123 -17.77 3.95 20.34
C PHE A 123 -17.22 5.35 20.15
N THR A 124 -18.05 6.27 19.65
CA THR A 124 -17.67 7.67 19.42
C THR A 124 -17.36 8.39 20.74
N GLU A 125 -18.16 8.21 21.79
CA GLU A 125 -17.91 8.80 23.11
C GLU A 125 -16.55 8.35 23.66
N ARG A 126 -16.30 7.02 23.66
CA ARG A 126 -15.05 6.47 24.17
C ARG A 126 -13.85 6.91 23.34
N LEU A 127 -13.97 6.94 22.01
CA LEU A 127 -12.88 7.37 21.13
C LEU A 127 -12.56 8.86 21.32
N ASN A 128 -13.59 9.70 21.49
CA ASN A 128 -13.41 11.12 21.82
C ASN A 128 -12.75 11.31 23.19
N ALA A 129 -13.07 10.48 24.18
CA ALA A 129 -12.41 10.53 25.48
C ALA A 129 -10.91 10.18 25.37
N GLU A 130 -10.52 9.18 24.57
CA GLU A 130 -9.11 8.86 24.33
C GLU A 130 -8.39 9.98 23.58
N ALA A 131 -9.01 10.58 22.56
CA ALA A 131 -8.46 11.74 21.88
C ALA A 131 -8.32 12.95 22.82
N GLY A 132 -9.30 13.17 23.71
CA GLY A 132 -9.26 14.24 24.70
C GLY A 132 -8.10 14.12 25.69
N LYS A 133 -7.73 12.89 26.11
CA LYS A 133 -6.53 12.67 26.92
C LYS A 133 -5.26 13.07 26.19
N LEU A 134 -5.19 12.79 24.89
CA LEU A 134 -4.02 13.10 24.06
C LEU A 134 -3.93 14.61 23.76
N ALA A 135 -5.07 15.27 23.53
CA ALA A 135 -5.17 16.72 23.32
C ALA A 135 -4.69 17.55 24.53
N ALA A 136 -4.58 16.96 25.73
CA ALA A 136 -4.01 17.64 26.89
C ALA A 136 -2.50 17.92 26.75
N GLY A 137 -1.80 17.16 25.90
CA GLY A 137 -0.35 17.28 25.68
C GLY A 137 0.06 17.62 24.26
N TRP A 138 -0.90 17.94 23.38
CA TRP A 138 -0.69 18.21 21.95
C TRP A 138 -1.66 19.28 21.46
N LYS A 139 -1.27 20.05 20.44
CA LYS A 139 -2.09 21.14 19.85
C LYS A 139 -3.50 20.68 19.48
N TRP A 140 -3.58 19.46 18.94
CA TRP A 140 -4.84 18.84 18.58
C TRP A 140 -4.75 17.31 18.69
N ALA A 141 -5.89 16.67 18.90
CA ALA A 141 -6.07 15.26 18.68
C ALA A 141 -7.44 15.06 18.05
N GLU A 142 -7.48 14.46 16.86
CA GLU A 142 -8.69 14.33 16.07
C GLU A 142 -9.06 12.87 15.90
N VAL A 143 -10.34 12.55 16.07
CA VAL A 143 -10.84 11.20 15.89
C VAL A 143 -11.10 10.91 14.42
N MET A 144 -10.59 9.78 13.93
CA MET A 144 -10.94 9.27 12.61
C MET A 144 -11.94 8.13 12.77
N ALA A 145 -13.05 8.23 12.04
CA ALA A 145 -14.07 7.19 12.04
C ALA A 145 -13.55 5.89 11.43
N ASP A 146 -12.69 5.97 10.41
CA ASP A 146 -12.14 4.83 9.69
C ASP A 146 -11.15 4.00 10.52
N GLU A 147 -10.84 2.78 10.07
CA GLU A 147 -9.93 1.87 10.77
C GLU A 147 -8.44 2.13 10.51
N TYR A 148 -8.14 3.10 9.65
CA TYR A 148 -6.80 3.60 9.35
C TYR A 148 -6.87 5.05 8.84
N VAL A 149 -5.73 5.74 8.83
CA VAL A 149 -5.60 7.07 8.21
C VAL A 149 -5.08 6.89 6.79
N SER A 150 -5.85 7.35 5.79
CA SER A 150 -5.47 7.20 4.39
C SER A 150 -4.29 8.08 4.01
N TYR A 151 -3.52 7.64 3.01
CA TYR A 151 -2.39 8.41 2.49
C TYR A 151 -2.81 9.81 1.99
N SER A 152 -3.99 9.93 1.38
CA SER A 152 -4.56 11.21 0.93
C SER A 152 -4.80 12.24 2.04
N VAL A 153 -4.91 11.79 3.29
CA VAL A 153 -5.00 12.67 4.46
C VAL A 153 -3.59 13.04 4.92
N THR A 154 -2.68 12.07 5.02
CA THR A 154 -1.32 12.31 5.53
C THR A 154 -0.40 13.03 4.55
N GLU A 155 -0.61 12.93 3.24
CA GLU A 155 0.26 13.53 2.22
C GLU A 155 0.34 15.06 2.31
N LYS A 156 -0.68 15.71 2.89
CA LYS A 156 -0.77 17.17 3.05
C LYS A 156 -0.21 17.67 4.38
N LEU A 157 0.23 16.74 5.24
CA LEU A 157 0.66 17.00 6.59
C LEU A 157 2.16 16.81 6.69
N ALA A 158 2.81 17.61 7.53
CA ALA A 158 4.23 17.42 7.80
C ALA A 158 4.41 16.56 9.05
N ARG A 159 5.28 15.54 8.98
CA ARG A 159 5.59 14.70 10.15
C ARG A 159 6.60 15.39 11.05
N LEU A 160 6.35 15.40 12.36
CA LEU A 160 7.37 15.75 13.35
C LEU A 160 8.10 14.49 13.82
N TYR A 161 9.40 14.67 14.06
CA TYR A 161 10.26 13.68 14.68
C TYR A 161 10.70 14.17 16.06
N PRO A 162 10.88 13.26 17.03
CA PRO A 162 11.36 13.63 18.35
C PRO A 162 12.78 14.19 18.24
N VAL A 163 13.17 15.03 19.22
CA VAL A 163 14.55 15.46 19.33
C VAL A 163 15.31 14.33 20.03
N GLU A 164 16.20 13.67 19.27
CA GLU A 164 17.08 12.61 19.78
C GLU A 164 17.92 13.15 20.94
N GLY A 165 18.06 12.34 21.99
CA GLY A 165 18.95 12.65 23.10
C GLY A 165 20.35 12.15 22.83
N ASP A 166 21.34 12.92 23.25
CA ASP A 166 22.74 12.49 23.22
C ASP A 166 23.06 11.69 24.49
N LEU A 167 23.62 10.49 24.32
CA LEU A 167 24.25 9.77 25.43
C LEU A 167 25.54 10.47 25.84
N THR A 168 25.84 10.51 27.14
CA THR A 168 27.18 10.85 27.60
C THR A 168 28.19 9.78 27.17
N GLU A 169 29.49 10.10 27.15
CA GLU A 169 30.56 9.15 26.80
C GLU A 169 30.48 7.87 27.65
N GLU A 170 30.23 8.03 28.96
CA GLU A 170 30.02 6.92 29.91
C GLU A 170 28.76 6.10 29.61
N GLN A 171 27.68 6.75 29.17
CA GLN A 171 26.43 6.08 28.79
C GLN A 171 26.54 5.35 27.45
N ALA A 172 27.32 5.88 26.50
CA ALA A 172 27.58 5.27 25.21
C ALA A 172 28.44 4.01 25.36
N GLU A 173 29.51 4.06 26.16
CA GLU A 173 30.31 2.87 26.51
C GLU A 173 29.43 1.81 27.19
N ARG A 174 28.56 2.24 28.12
CA ARG A 174 27.64 1.34 28.81
C ARG A 174 26.59 0.74 27.87
N TYR A 175 26.10 1.52 26.92
CA TYR A 175 25.16 1.07 25.89
C TYR A 175 25.79 -0.02 25.01
N ASP A 176 27.02 0.19 24.53
CA ASP A 176 27.75 -0.78 23.71
C ASP A 176 27.99 -2.10 24.47
N GLU A 177 28.37 -2.03 25.74
CA GLU A 177 28.52 -3.22 26.60
C GLU A 177 27.20 -3.99 26.74
N LEU A 178 26.09 -3.30 26.99
CA LEU A 178 24.77 -3.93 27.17
C LEU A 178 24.23 -4.49 25.85
N ALA A 179 24.48 -3.82 24.72
CA ALA A 179 24.09 -4.28 23.39
C ALA A 179 24.83 -5.58 23.00
N GLU A 180 26.13 -5.68 23.31
CA GLU A 180 26.91 -6.90 23.09
C GLU A 180 26.40 -8.06 23.97
N LEU A 181 26.07 -7.79 25.23
CA LEU A 181 25.46 -8.78 26.13
C LEU A 181 24.07 -9.22 25.65
N ALA A 182 23.26 -8.30 25.10
CA ALA A 182 21.96 -8.61 24.51
C ALA A 182 22.10 -9.52 23.28
N ASN A 183 23.04 -9.20 22.38
CA ASN A 183 23.33 -10.01 21.18
C ASN A 183 23.86 -11.41 21.53
N ALA A 184 24.51 -11.56 22.68
CA ALA A 184 25.00 -12.84 23.19
C ALA A 184 23.96 -13.61 24.02
N ASP A 185 22.70 -13.14 24.10
CA ASP A 185 21.65 -13.67 24.99
C ASP A 185 22.10 -13.79 26.46
N ALA A 186 23.01 -12.92 26.89
CA ALA A 186 23.66 -12.93 28.20
C ALA A 186 23.21 -11.78 29.13
N LEU A 187 22.22 -10.99 28.68
CA LEU A 187 21.68 -9.86 29.43
C LEU A 187 20.67 -10.32 30.50
N ASP A 188 20.83 -9.82 31.72
CA ASP A 188 19.87 -10.05 32.81
C ASP A 188 18.74 -9.00 32.82
N GLU A 189 17.73 -9.18 33.67
CA GLU A 189 16.58 -8.26 33.76
C GLU A 189 16.99 -6.82 34.10
N ALA A 190 18.07 -6.65 34.88
CA ALA A 190 18.59 -5.33 35.25
C ALA A 190 19.27 -4.64 34.06
N GLY A 191 20.09 -5.39 33.31
CA GLY A 191 20.73 -4.93 32.08
C GLY A 191 19.71 -4.63 30.98
N GLN A 192 18.62 -5.39 30.89
CA GLN A 192 17.52 -5.12 29.95
C GLN A 192 16.83 -3.78 30.27
N ALA A 193 16.52 -3.54 31.55
CA ALA A 193 15.91 -2.28 31.98
C ALA A 193 16.87 -1.08 31.79
N GLU A 194 18.17 -1.27 32.01
CA GLU A 194 19.19 -0.25 31.78
C GLU A 194 19.33 0.07 30.28
N LEU A 195 19.36 -0.96 29.42
CA LEU A 195 19.40 -0.80 27.97
C LEU A 195 18.14 -0.09 27.45
N GLU A 196 16.96 -0.44 27.94
CA GLU A 196 15.70 0.23 27.59
C GLU A 196 15.70 1.71 28.01
N ALA A 197 16.31 2.05 29.15
CA ALA A 197 16.44 3.42 29.60
C ALA A 197 17.41 4.23 28.71
N LEU A 198 18.53 3.64 28.28
CA LEU A 198 19.47 4.27 27.35
C LEU A 198 18.86 4.42 25.96
N ASP A 199 18.15 3.41 25.47
CA ASP A 199 17.35 3.46 24.24
C ASP A 199 16.31 4.58 24.28
N ALA A 200 15.68 4.81 25.44
CA ALA A 200 14.72 5.90 25.60
C ALA A 200 15.38 7.27 25.51
N ILE A 201 16.62 7.42 25.98
CA ILE A 201 17.41 8.65 25.82
C ILE A 201 17.73 8.87 24.33
N ILE A 202 18.23 7.84 23.64
CA ILE A 202 18.57 7.91 22.21
C ILE A 202 17.33 8.26 21.37
N LYS A 203 16.21 7.56 21.59
CA LYS A 203 14.94 7.81 20.88
C LYS A 203 14.42 9.22 21.10
N GLY A 204 14.81 9.86 22.20
CA GLY A 204 14.46 11.23 22.51
C GLY A 204 12.98 11.43 22.83
N ASP A 205 12.57 12.68 22.91
CA ASP A 205 11.17 13.05 23.12
C ASP A 205 10.81 14.32 22.33
N PHE A 206 9.52 14.58 22.23
CA PHE A 206 9.00 15.81 21.64
C PHE A 206 9.05 16.95 22.65
N THR A 207 9.66 18.05 22.23
CA THR A 207 9.71 19.29 23.01
C THR A 207 8.31 19.89 23.17
N ASP A 208 8.11 20.74 24.20
CA ASP A 208 6.85 21.47 24.38
C ASP A 208 6.48 22.32 23.17
N ALA A 209 7.49 22.86 22.45
CA ALA A 209 7.28 23.60 21.22
C ALA A 209 6.75 22.69 20.08
N GLN A 210 7.30 21.48 19.93
CA GLN A 210 6.79 20.51 18.95
C GLN A 210 5.38 20.04 19.29
N ARG A 211 5.10 19.82 20.58
CA ARG A 211 3.77 19.46 21.08
C ARG A 211 2.74 20.56 20.85
N ALA A 212 3.16 21.83 20.93
CA ALA A 212 2.31 22.99 20.68
C ALA A 212 1.96 23.22 19.20
N GLU A 213 2.68 22.59 18.26
CA GLU A 213 2.49 22.78 16.81
C GLU A 213 1.93 21.55 16.08
N ALA A 214 1.92 20.38 16.72
CA ALA A 214 1.47 19.13 16.11
C ALA A 214 0.36 18.44 16.90
N GLY A 215 -0.22 17.43 16.27
CA GLY A 215 -1.25 16.59 16.86
C GLY A 215 -1.31 15.21 16.24
N TYR A 216 -2.29 14.43 16.68
CA TYR A 216 -2.48 13.05 16.23
C TYR A 216 -3.88 12.80 15.72
N TYR A 217 -3.97 11.93 14.73
CA TYR A 217 -5.21 11.22 14.47
C TYR A 217 -5.30 9.99 15.37
N VAL A 218 -6.43 9.87 16.05
CA VAL A 218 -6.76 8.75 16.91
C VAL A 218 -7.82 7.92 16.22
N TYR A 219 -7.55 6.63 16.03
CA TYR A 219 -8.47 5.72 15.37
C TYR A 219 -8.47 4.36 16.05
N VAL A 220 -9.46 3.53 15.71
CA VAL A 220 -9.55 2.17 16.23
C VAL A 220 -9.32 1.21 15.07
N SER A 221 -8.26 0.41 15.19
CA SER A 221 -7.90 -0.60 14.20
C SER A 221 -8.94 -1.71 14.10
N HIS A 222 -8.79 -2.58 13.10
CA HIS A 222 -9.66 -3.75 12.93
C HIS A 222 -9.70 -4.69 14.16
N SER A 223 -8.64 -4.72 14.97
CA SER A 223 -8.60 -5.54 16.18
C SER A 223 -9.33 -4.92 17.37
N GLY A 224 -9.83 -3.68 17.24
CA GLY A 224 -10.48 -2.95 18.34
C GLY A 224 -9.51 -2.23 19.26
N THR A 225 -8.23 -2.09 18.87
CA THR A 225 -7.23 -1.33 19.63
C THR A 225 -7.12 0.10 19.13
N VAL A 226 -6.91 1.04 20.05
CA VAL A 226 -6.62 2.44 19.72
C VAL A 226 -5.25 2.52 19.07
N GLN A 227 -5.18 3.26 17.98
CA GLN A 227 -3.97 3.55 17.23
C GLN A 227 -3.82 5.06 17.07
N LEU A 228 -2.57 5.49 17.03
CA LEU A 228 -2.19 6.88 16.86
C LEU A 228 -1.44 7.02 15.55
N SER A 229 -1.87 7.94 14.70
CA SER A 229 -1.13 8.37 13.52
C SER A 229 -0.63 9.78 13.75
N GLY A 230 0.69 9.94 13.83
CA GLY A 230 1.34 11.22 14.09
C GLY A 230 2.68 11.08 14.81
N PRO A 231 3.22 12.20 15.33
CA PRO A 231 2.62 13.54 15.33
C PRO A 231 2.71 14.25 13.98
N TRP A 232 1.66 14.97 13.63
CA TRP A 232 1.48 15.69 12.36
C TRP A 232 1.29 17.18 12.60
N VAL A 233 1.94 18.00 11.78
CA VAL A 233 1.68 19.44 11.64
C VAL A 233 0.70 19.63 10.50
N ARG A 234 -0.39 20.36 10.77
CA ARG A 234 -1.37 20.72 9.74
C ARG A 234 -0.82 21.78 8.79
N THR A 235 -1.39 21.86 7.59
CA THR A 235 -0.92 22.79 6.56
C THR A 235 -0.96 24.24 7.05
N GLU A 236 -2.01 24.63 7.80
CA GLU A 236 -2.15 25.96 8.39
C GLU A 236 -1.10 26.29 9.48
N ASP A 237 -0.58 25.28 10.17
CA ASP A 237 0.36 25.44 11.29
C ASP A 237 1.83 25.32 10.85
N ARG A 238 2.06 24.94 9.60
CA ARG A 238 3.41 24.68 9.06
C ARG A 238 4.31 25.90 9.10
N ALA A 239 3.79 27.08 8.77
CA ALA A 239 4.57 28.32 8.79
C ALA A 239 5.06 28.66 10.20
N ALA A 240 4.18 28.52 11.21
CA ALA A 240 4.53 28.72 12.62
C ALA A 240 5.55 27.67 13.09
N ALA A 241 5.37 26.40 12.70
CA ALA A 241 6.31 25.33 13.05
C ALA A 241 7.72 25.52 12.47
N ILE A 242 7.83 26.05 11.24
CA ILE A 242 9.11 26.41 10.61
C ILE A 242 9.75 27.62 11.30
N GLU A 243 8.97 28.67 11.60
CA GLU A 243 9.47 29.85 12.31
C GLU A 243 9.97 29.51 13.72
N ALA A 244 9.27 28.60 14.40
CA ALA A 244 9.66 28.06 15.70
C ALA A 244 10.84 27.07 15.65
N GLY A 245 11.31 26.70 14.45
CA GLY A 245 12.39 25.72 14.25
C GLY A 245 12.03 24.27 14.62
N THR A 246 10.75 24.00 14.92
CA THR A 246 10.26 22.66 15.32
C THR A 246 10.10 21.70 14.15
N LEU A 247 9.86 22.25 12.95
CA LEU A 247 9.86 21.52 11.69
C LEU A 247 11.12 21.91 10.88
N ALA A 248 12.14 21.06 10.90
CA ALA A 248 13.44 21.29 10.26
C ALA A 248 13.81 20.19 9.25
N GLY A 249 14.82 20.45 8.42
CA GLY A 249 15.37 19.48 7.47
C GLY A 249 14.41 19.09 6.33
N HIS A 250 14.50 17.85 5.85
CA HIS A 250 13.70 17.38 4.71
C HIS A 250 12.17 17.49 4.94
N ALA A 251 11.69 17.43 6.19
CA ALA A 251 10.27 17.59 6.53
C ALA A 251 9.76 19.04 6.36
N ALA A 252 10.63 20.03 6.53
CA ALA A 252 10.34 21.44 6.22
C ALA A 252 10.26 21.71 4.69
N HIS A 253 10.75 20.78 3.87
CA HIS A 253 10.76 20.85 2.40
C HIS A 253 9.91 19.75 1.73
N ALA A 254 9.15 18.97 2.51
CA ALA A 254 8.40 17.80 2.04
C ALA A 254 7.09 18.10 1.31
N ASP A 255 6.89 19.33 0.85
CA ASP A 255 5.98 19.57 -0.26
C ASP A 255 6.70 20.39 -1.32
N GLY A 256 6.49 20.00 -2.58
CA GLY A 256 6.95 20.68 -3.77
C GLY A 256 6.27 22.03 -3.93
N GLY A 257 6.59 22.95 -3.02
CA GLY A 257 5.92 24.23 -2.86
C GLY A 257 6.59 25.15 -1.85
N ASP A 258 7.92 25.23 -1.89
CA ASP A 258 8.72 26.46 -1.71
C ASP A 258 10.21 26.08 -1.54
N ALA A 259 10.79 25.53 -2.60
CA ALA A 259 12.12 25.99 -2.96
C ALA A 259 11.93 27.41 -3.52
N ALA A 260 12.78 28.38 -3.14
CA ALA A 260 12.83 29.72 -3.74
C ALA A 260 12.46 29.61 -5.22
N PRO A 261 11.41 30.32 -5.69
CA PRO A 261 10.55 29.86 -6.77
C PRO A 261 11.40 29.30 -7.90
N ALA A 262 11.53 27.97 -7.91
CA ALA A 262 12.08 27.30 -9.06
C ALA A 262 11.16 27.73 -10.20
N PRO A 263 11.70 28.25 -11.31
CA PRO A 263 10.89 28.77 -12.38
C PRO A 263 9.81 27.74 -12.68
N LYS A 264 8.53 28.15 -12.64
CA LYS A 264 7.37 27.26 -12.85
C LYS A 264 7.73 26.33 -14.00
N SER A 265 7.81 25.02 -13.71
CA SER A 265 8.19 24.03 -14.71
C SER A 265 7.36 24.28 -15.96
N PRO A 266 7.97 24.39 -17.15
CA PRO A 266 7.23 24.64 -18.38
C PRO A 266 6.33 23.45 -18.78
N TYR A 267 6.35 22.36 -18.01
CA TYR A 267 5.62 21.12 -18.23
C TYR A 267 4.49 20.93 -17.24
N SER A 268 3.32 20.50 -17.74
CA SER A 268 2.23 20.01 -16.90
C SER A 268 2.58 18.66 -16.26
N GLY A 269 2.03 18.34 -15.09
CA GLY A 269 2.24 17.02 -14.44
C GLY A 269 1.88 15.83 -15.32
N ALA A 270 0.79 15.91 -16.10
CA ALA A 270 0.41 14.87 -17.05
C ALA A 270 1.43 14.68 -18.20
N LEU A 271 2.14 15.74 -18.60
CA LEU A 271 3.22 15.64 -19.58
C LEU A 271 4.46 14.98 -18.97
N VAL A 272 4.78 15.31 -17.71
CA VAL A 272 5.90 14.67 -17.00
C VAL A 272 5.66 13.17 -16.85
N GLU A 273 4.45 12.73 -16.49
CA GLU A 273 4.14 11.29 -16.39
C GLU A 273 4.26 10.56 -17.74
N ASP A 274 3.83 11.16 -18.85
CA ASP A 274 4.03 10.58 -20.18
C ASP A 274 5.53 10.52 -20.56
N MET A 275 6.34 11.51 -20.18
CA MET A 275 7.79 11.49 -20.42
C MET A 275 8.47 10.39 -19.60
N LYS A 276 8.06 10.18 -18.34
CA LYS A 276 8.51 9.03 -17.53
C LYS A 276 8.18 7.69 -18.20
N ALA A 277 6.97 7.55 -18.73
CA ALA A 277 6.55 6.34 -19.44
C ALA A 277 7.38 6.10 -20.72
N ILE A 278 7.70 7.16 -21.47
CA ILE A 278 8.57 7.08 -22.66
C ILE A 278 10.01 6.73 -22.28
N ARG A 279 10.56 7.32 -21.21
CA ARG A 279 11.90 6.98 -20.71
C ARG A 279 11.96 5.52 -20.32
N LEU A 280 10.94 5.04 -19.61
CA LEU A 280 10.82 3.63 -19.27
C LEU A 280 10.80 2.74 -20.51
N ALA A 281 9.97 3.06 -21.51
CA ALA A 281 9.89 2.30 -22.76
C ALA A 281 11.22 2.27 -23.52
N ALA A 282 12.02 3.35 -23.48
CA ALA A 282 13.35 3.40 -24.08
C ALA A 282 14.32 2.40 -23.43
N ILE A 283 14.33 2.36 -22.09
CA ILE A 283 15.15 1.42 -21.31
C ILE A 283 14.69 -0.02 -21.57
N GLN A 284 13.39 -0.27 -21.52
CA GLN A 284 12.83 -1.61 -21.78
C GLN A 284 13.16 -2.10 -23.20
N THR A 285 13.12 -1.21 -24.19
CA THR A 285 13.50 -1.54 -25.57
C THR A 285 14.98 -1.84 -25.70
N ALA A 286 15.85 -1.07 -25.06
CA ALA A 286 17.30 -1.30 -25.07
C ALA A 286 17.69 -2.63 -24.41
N LEU A 287 16.98 -3.01 -23.34
CA LEU A 287 17.19 -4.29 -22.66
C LEU A 287 16.87 -5.51 -23.55
N LEU A 288 16.00 -5.38 -24.56
CA LEU A 288 15.73 -6.47 -25.52
C LEU A 288 16.99 -6.89 -26.30
N ASP A 289 17.92 -5.95 -26.52
CA ASP A 289 19.19 -6.19 -27.20
C ASP A 289 20.32 -6.62 -26.24
N LYS A 290 20.03 -6.71 -24.93
CA LYS A 290 21.01 -7.00 -23.84
C LYS A 290 20.57 -8.17 -22.95
N PRO A 291 20.39 -9.39 -23.50
CA PRO A 291 19.86 -10.52 -22.76
C PRO A 291 20.71 -10.93 -21.55
N ASP A 292 22.03 -10.82 -21.62
CA ASP A 292 22.92 -11.16 -20.49
C ASP A 292 22.73 -10.22 -19.29
N MET A 293 22.57 -8.91 -19.55
CA MET A 293 22.29 -7.90 -18.51
C MET A 293 20.92 -8.15 -17.86
N VAL A 294 19.92 -8.58 -18.63
CA VAL A 294 18.60 -8.94 -18.11
C VAL A 294 18.71 -10.15 -17.16
N PHE A 295 19.55 -11.14 -17.48
CA PHE A 295 19.80 -12.27 -16.59
C PHE A 295 20.55 -11.86 -15.31
N ASP A 296 21.53 -10.97 -15.41
CA ASP A 296 22.28 -10.46 -14.25
C ASP A 296 21.38 -9.66 -13.30
N LEU A 297 20.55 -8.76 -13.84
CA LEU A 297 19.56 -8.01 -13.05
C LEU A 297 18.55 -8.94 -12.38
N LEU A 298 18.17 -10.04 -13.05
CA LEU A 298 17.23 -11.01 -12.50
C LEU A 298 17.88 -11.79 -11.38
N ALA A 299 19.11 -12.27 -11.59
CA ALA A 299 19.87 -12.97 -10.57
C ALA A 299 20.12 -12.07 -9.34
N PHE A 300 20.42 -10.79 -9.56
CA PHE A 300 20.61 -9.80 -8.50
C PHE A 300 19.32 -9.56 -7.71
N GLY A 301 18.19 -9.27 -8.38
CA GLY A 301 16.89 -9.03 -7.74
C GLY A 301 16.28 -10.25 -7.04
N LEU A 302 16.69 -11.46 -7.41
CA LEU A 302 16.28 -12.70 -6.73
C LEU A 302 17.22 -13.07 -5.57
N SER A 303 18.35 -12.39 -5.43
CA SER A 303 19.34 -12.65 -4.39
C SER A 303 19.16 -11.73 -3.18
N LEU A 304 19.64 -12.18 -2.02
CA LEU A 304 19.71 -11.35 -0.81
C LEU A 304 20.56 -10.08 -0.98
N ALA A 305 21.43 -10.04 -2.00
CA ALA A 305 22.27 -8.88 -2.28
C ALA A 305 21.47 -7.64 -2.72
N SER A 306 20.23 -7.83 -3.20
CA SER A 306 19.31 -6.73 -3.53
C SER A 306 18.50 -6.23 -2.32
N GLY A 307 18.59 -6.90 -1.16
CA GLY A 307 17.79 -6.61 0.03
C GLY A 307 16.49 -7.43 0.10
N VAL A 308 15.77 -7.33 1.23
CA VAL A 308 14.59 -8.18 1.51
C VAL A 308 13.26 -7.61 1.02
N SER A 309 13.23 -6.32 0.65
CA SER A 309 12.02 -5.56 0.28
C SER A 309 12.15 -4.83 -1.06
N THR A 310 13.27 -4.98 -1.76
CA THR A 310 13.56 -4.26 -3.00
C THR A 310 13.29 -5.16 -4.19
N ASN A 311 12.44 -4.68 -5.11
CA ASN A 311 12.10 -5.40 -6.33
C ASN A 311 12.85 -4.75 -7.51
N VAL A 312 13.79 -5.48 -8.12
CA VAL A 312 14.50 -5.03 -9.33
C VAL A 312 13.59 -5.13 -10.56
N PHE A 313 12.73 -6.15 -10.58
CA PHE A 313 11.64 -6.32 -11.53
C PHE A 313 10.33 -6.37 -10.73
N ASP A 314 9.20 -6.05 -11.35
CA ASP A 314 7.84 -6.25 -10.82
C ASP A 314 7.49 -7.76 -10.75
N LEU A 315 8.34 -8.50 -10.05
CA LEU A 315 8.39 -9.94 -9.90
C LEU A 315 8.90 -10.24 -8.50
N SER A 316 8.12 -10.99 -7.74
CA SER A 316 8.57 -11.55 -6.46
C SER A 316 8.65 -13.07 -6.60
N PRO A 317 9.81 -13.70 -6.31
CA PRO A 317 9.90 -15.16 -6.27
C PRO A 317 8.99 -15.71 -5.16
N GLY A 318 8.30 -16.80 -5.48
CA GLY A 318 7.54 -17.55 -4.48
C GLY A 318 8.45 -18.13 -3.39
N ARG A 319 7.87 -18.39 -2.23
CA ARG A 319 8.56 -18.97 -1.07
C ARG A 319 7.93 -20.30 -0.70
N PRO A 320 8.21 -21.37 -1.46
CA PRO A 320 7.65 -22.68 -1.17
C PRO A 320 8.09 -23.15 0.22
N MET A 321 7.16 -23.69 1.00
CA MET A 321 7.52 -24.32 2.27
C MET A 321 8.37 -25.56 1.99
N ASN A 322 9.68 -25.41 2.14
CA ASN A 322 10.70 -26.42 1.83
C ASN A 322 11.38 -26.97 3.10
N CYS A 323 10.90 -26.58 4.27
CA CYS A 323 11.31 -27.09 5.57
C CYS A 323 10.07 -27.59 6.35
N PRO A 324 10.03 -28.87 6.76
CA PRO A 324 8.93 -29.45 7.52
C PRO A 324 8.94 -28.99 8.99
N SER A 325 7.78 -29.08 9.65
CA SER A 325 7.64 -28.74 11.07
C SER A 325 8.35 -29.70 12.04
N LYS A 326 8.81 -30.87 11.54
CA LYS A 326 9.69 -31.80 12.26
C LYS A 326 10.91 -32.07 11.38
N THR A 327 12.08 -31.69 11.87
CA THR A 327 13.35 -31.73 11.13
C THR A 327 14.25 -32.90 11.52
N ASP A 328 13.78 -33.79 12.40
CA ASP A 328 14.57 -34.95 12.82
C ASP A 328 14.86 -35.87 11.62
N GLY A 329 16.15 -36.14 11.39
CA GLY A 329 16.63 -36.90 10.23
C GLY A 329 16.60 -36.16 8.89
N LEU A 330 16.31 -34.85 8.85
CA LEU A 330 16.36 -34.05 7.63
C LEU A 330 17.74 -33.40 7.45
N GLU A 331 18.45 -33.77 6.40
CA GLU A 331 19.60 -33.03 5.90
C GLU A 331 19.11 -31.84 5.06
N TRP A 332 19.25 -30.61 5.59
CA TRP A 332 18.79 -29.37 4.98
C TRP A 332 19.96 -28.45 4.65
N SER A 333 19.84 -27.68 3.56
CA SER A 333 20.86 -26.69 3.15
C SER A 333 20.39 -25.28 3.47
N ASP A 334 21.20 -24.52 4.19
CA ASP A 334 20.95 -23.11 4.54
C ASP A 334 20.73 -22.21 3.30
N ARG A 335 21.20 -22.66 2.12
CA ARG A 335 20.99 -22.00 0.83
C ARG A 335 19.52 -21.97 0.38
N LEU A 336 18.65 -22.72 1.05
CA LEU A 336 17.22 -22.84 0.75
C LEU A 336 16.35 -22.04 1.75
N ALA A 337 16.94 -21.25 2.66
CA ALA A 337 16.22 -20.42 3.62
C ALA A 337 15.49 -19.23 2.95
N HIS A 338 14.27 -18.95 3.38
CA HIS A 338 13.49 -17.79 2.93
C HIS A 338 13.56 -16.64 3.97
N PRO A 339 13.56 -15.36 3.55
CA PRO A 339 13.41 -14.22 4.49
C PRO A 339 12.02 -14.20 5.18
N PRO A 340 11.81 -13.43 6.27
CA PRO A 340 10.51 -13.32 6.94
C PRO A 340 9.48 -12.48 6.15
N ALA A 341 8.18 -12.78 6.28
CA ALA A 341 7.05 -11.92 5.82
C ALA A 341 5.74 -12.23 6.59
N GLY A 342 4.83 -11.26 6.65
CA GLY A 342 3.74 -11.19 7.62
C GLY A 342 2.34 -11.65 7.15
N HIS A 343 1.33 -11.18 7.90
CA HIS A 343 0.08 -11.88 8.23
C HIS A 343 -0.98 -11.99 7.11
N GLU A 344 -0.69 -11.56 5.88
CA GLU A 344 -1.71 -11.11 4.92
C GLU A 344 -1.49 -11.71 3.51
N ALA A 345 -1.52 -13.03 3.39
CA ALA A 345 -1.78 -13.66 2.07
C ALA A 345 -2.74 -14.84 2.17
N TRP A 346 -3.32 -15.05 3.36
CA TRP A 346 -4.41 -15.97 3.63
C TRP A 346 -5.66 -15.63 2.78
N SER A 347 -6.29 -16.63 2.12
CA SER A 347 -7.77 -16.80 1.94
C SER A 347 -8.52 -16.76 0.56
N ARG A 348 -7.92 -16.93 -0.65
CA ARG A 348 -8.69 -16.90 -1.95
C ARG A 348 -8.63 -18.16 -2.86
N PRO A 349 -9.74 -18.89 -3.10
CA PRO A 349 -9.79 -20.10 -3.96
C PRO A 349 -9.86 -19.88 -5.49
N GLU A 350 -10.06 -18.66 -5.97
CA GLU A 350 -10.26 -18.31 -7.41
C GLU A 350 -9.00 -18.41 -8.28
N LEU A 351 -7.81 -18.52 -7.67
CA LEU A 351 -6.51 -18.45 -8.36
C LEU A 351 -6.01 -19.81 -8.88
N ARG A 352 -6.93 -20.75 -9.16
CA ARG A 352 -6.62 -22.15 -9.53
C ARG A 352 -6.77 -22.37 -11.04
N ILE A 353 -5.66 -22.66 -11.73
CA ILE A 353 -5.63 -23.02 -13.15
C ILE A 353 -5.79 -24.54 -13.31
N LYS A 354 -6.69 -24.99 -14.21
CA LYS A 354 -7.13 -26.39 -14.31
C LYS A 354 -6.27 -27.33 -15.16
N ASP A 355 -5.46 -26.83 -16.10
CA ASP A 355 -4.42 -27.63 -16.75
C ASP A 355 -3.21 -26.78 -17.14
N LEU A 356 -2.42 -26.49 -16.11
CA LEU A 356 -1.13 -25.81 -16.23
C LEU A 356 -0.09 -26.67 -16.96
N ALA A 357 -0.29 -28.00 -17.00
CA ALA A 357 0.66 -28.93 -17.58
C ALA A 357 0.67 -28.86 -19.11
N GLN A 358 -0.48 -28.68 -19.76
CA GLN A 358 -0.53 -28.54 -21.22
C GLN A 358 0.07 -27.21 -21.68
N ALA A 359 -0.24 -26.11 -21.00
CA ALA A 359 0.36 -24.80 -21.29
C ALA A 359 1.89 -24.82 -21.09
N PHE A 360 2.37 -25.51 -20.06
CA PHE A 360 3.80 -25.71 -19.83
C PHE A 360 4.44 -26.59 -20.91
N ARG A 361 3.76 -27.64 -21.38
CA ARG A 361 4.22 -28.51 -22.48
C ARG A 361 4.37 -27.72 -23.79
N ASP A 362 3.38 -26.91 -24.16
CA ASP A 362 3.43 -26.09 -25.37
C ASP A 362 4.55 -25.03 -25.28
N PHE A 363 4.74 -24.44 -24.11
CA PHE A 363 5.84 -23.51 -23.82
C PHE A 363 7.22 -24.19 -23.89
N THR A 364 7.34 -25.45 -23.42
CA THR A 364 8.60 -26.21 -23.54
C THR A 364 8.87 -26.71 -24.97
N ALA A 365 7.82 -26.98 -25.76
CA ALA A 365 7.94 -27.40 -27.16
C ALA A 365 8.47 -26.29 -28.08
N ALA A 366 8.31 -25.03 -27.70
CA ALA A 366 8.85 -23.87 -28.43
C ALA A 366 10.39 -23.76 -28.44
N GLY A 367 11.08 -24.59 -27.63
CA GLY A 367 12.54 -24.69 -27.61
C GLY A 367 13.25 -23.58 -26.80
N LYS A 368 14.55 -23.80 -26.53
CA LYS A 368 15.36 -22.94 -25.62
C LYS A 368 15.40 -21.48 -26.06
N LYS A 369 15.48 -21.22 -27.38
CA LYS A 369 15.52 -19.86 -27.94
C LYS A 369 14.22 -19.09 -27.69
N ALA A 370 13.07 -19.72 -27.93
CA ALA A 370 11.77 -19.08 -27.70
C ALA A 370 11.49 -18.87 -26.21
N ARG A 371 11.90 -19.82 -25.34
CA ARG A 371 11.79 -19.66 -23.89
C ARG A 371 12.68 -18.54 -23.35
N ASN A 372 13.92 -18.44 -23.82
CA ASN A 372 14.82 -17.36 -23.41
C ASN A 372 14.35 -16.00 -23.93
N ALA A 373 13.82 -15.93 -25.16
CA ALA A 373 13.21 -14.71 -25.68
C ALA A 373 11.97 -14.29 -24.87
N ALA A 374 11.07 -15.24 -24.57
CA ALA A 374 9.91 -14.97 -23.72
C ALA A 374 10.29 -14.56 -22.29
N LEU A 375 11.38 -15.09 -21.74
CA LEU A 375 11.91 -14.69 -20.44
C LEU A 375 12.48 -13.26 -20.51
N VAL A 376 13.32 -12.95 -21.49
CA VAL A 376 13.89 -11.61 -21.67
C VAL A 376 12.80 -10.56 -21.90
N GLU A 377 11.84 -10.84 -22.79
CA GLU A 377 10.69 -9.97 -23.05
C GLU A 377 9.79 -9.82 -21.82
N GLY A 378 9.57 -10.91 -21.08
CA GLY A 378 8.79 -10.90 -19.84
C GLY A 378 9.47 -10.08 -18.74
N MET A 379 10.77 -10.26 -18.52
CA MET A 379 11.52 -9.56 -17.48
C MET A 379 11.70 -8.07 -17.83
N ALA A 380 12.06 -7.73 -19.07
CA ALA A 380 12.22 -6.34 -19.48
C ALA A 380 10.93 -5.52 -19.25
N ARG A 381 9.76 -6.09 -19.54
CA ARG A 381 8.45 -5.43 -19.31
C ARG A 381 8.16 -5.11 -17.84
N THR A 382 8.81 -5.81 -16.91
CA THR A 382 8.54 -5.69 -15.48
C THR A 382 9.45 -4.70 -14.75
N LEU A 383 10.44 -4.09 -15.39
CA LEU A 383 11.24 -3.04 -14.75
C LEU A 383 10.34 -1.81 -14.45
N PRO A 384 10.18 -1.36 -13.18
CA PRO A 384 9.41 -0.15 -12.87
C PRO A 384 10.23 1.13 -13.05
N TYR A 385 9.56 2.28 -13.26
CA TYR A 385 10.23 3.58 -13.25
C TYR A 385 10.79 3.87 -11.84
N GLY A 386 12.07 4.22 -11.75
CA GLY A 386 12.74 4.46 -10.47
C GLY A 386 13.07 3.19 -9.68
N ALA A 387 13.24 2.04 -10.36
CA ALA A 387 13.62 0.78 -9.73
C ALA A 387 14.84 0.95 -8.79
N GLY A 388 14.70 0.50 -7.55
CA GLY A 388 15.68 0.75 -6.49
C GLY A 388 15.64 2.20 -6.01
N ASN A 389 16.60 3.01 -6.46
CA ASN A 389 16.71 4.44 -6.19
C ASN A 389 17.17 5.20 -7.44
N ALA A 390 17.24 6.54 -7.37
CA ALA A 390 17.58 7.36 -8.53
C ALA A 390 18.97 7.03 -9.12
N ASP A 391 19.97 6.78 -8.27
CA ASP A 391 21.33 6.49 -8.70
C ASP A 391 21.44 5.12 -9.38
N PHE A 392 20.75 4.12 -8.84
CA PHE A 392 20.70 2.78 -9.42
C PHE A 392 19.92 2.76 -10.72
N PHE A 393 18.81 3.49 -10.80
CA PHE A 393 18.03 3.62 -12.03
C PHE A 393 18.83 4.33 -13.14
N ALA A 394 19.60 5.36 -12.79
CA ALA A 394 20.51 6.04 -13.72
C ALA A 394 21.65 5.12 -14.21
N LEU A 395 22.17 4.25 -13.34
CA LEU A 395 23.17 3.25 -13.71
C LEU A 395 22.61 2.24 -14.74
N ILE A 396 21.38 1.75 -14.54
CA ILE A 396 20.71 0.86 -15.50
C ILE A 396 20.56 1.53 -16.86
N GLU A 397 20.14 2.80 -16.88
CA GLU A 397 19.99 3.57 -18.11
C GLU A 397 21.32 3.71 -18.87
N ALA A 398 22.39 4.08 -18.16
CA ALA A 398 23.73 4.24 -18.73
C ALA A 398 24.26 2.91 -19.32
N ASP A 399 24.18 1.82 -18.56
CA ASP A 399 24.77 0.53 -18.95
C ASP A 399 23.98 -0.18 -20.06
N SER A 400 22.65 0.04 -20.12
CA SER A 400 21.81 -0.47 -21.21
C SER A 400 22.09 0.22 -22.56
N GLY A 401 22.68 1.43 -22.54
CA GLY A 401 22.82 2.27 -23.72
C GLY A 401 21.48 2.80 -24.24
N ALA A 402 20.51 2.99 -23.35
CA ALA A 402 19.19 3.50 -23.69
C ALA A 402 19.30 4.88 -24.37
N SER A 403 18.50 5.08 -25.41
CA SER A 403 18.42 6.36 -26.09
C SER A 403 16.97 6.66 -26.37
N ILE A 404 16.47 7.70 -25.71
CA ILE A 404 15.10 8.20 -25.89
C ILE A 404 14.83 8.45 -27.39
N ARG A 405 15.82 9.01 -28.12
CA ARG A 405 15.73 9.32 -29.55
C ARG A 405 15.62 8.10 -30.47
N LYS A 406 15.92 6.89 -29.99
CA LYS A 406 15.67 5.65 -30.76
C LYS A 406 14.21 5.22 -30.74
N VAL A 407 13.45 5.62 -29.72
CA VAL A 407 12.05 5.18 -29.51
C VAL A 407 11.05 6.32 -29.58
N TRP A 408 11.52 7.57 -29.49
CA TRP A 408 10.68 8.75 -29.41
C TRP A 408 11.29 9.95 -30.14
N THR A 409 10.45 10.57 -30.96
CA THR A 409 10.72 11.85 -31.63
C THR A 409 9.59 12.81 -31.28
N PRO A 410 9.89 14.06 -30.89
CA PRO A 410 8.86 15.04 -30.54
C PRO A 410 8.05 15.43 -31.79
N THR A 411 6.73 15.47 -31.64
CA THR A 411 5.76 15.90 -32.64
C THR A 411 4.86 17.01 -32.07
N ALA A 412 4.06 17.62 -32.94
CA ALA A 412 3.07 18.59 -32.51
C ALA A 412 2.10 17.99 -31.48
N GLU A 413 1.67 16.75 -31.69
CA GLU A 413 0.70 16.07 -30.83
C GLU A 413 1.31 15.59 -29.51
N ASN A 414 2.45 14.90 -29.55
CA ASN A 414 2.99 14.22 -28.37
C ASN A 414 3.72 15.17 -27.40
N PHE A 415 4.18 16.34 -27.87
CA PHE A 415 4.96 17.27 -27.06
C PHE A 415 4.69 18.76 -27.35
N PHE A 416 4.87 19.25 -28.60
CA PHE A 416 4.92 20.71 -28.82
C PHE A 416 3.60 21.44 -28.58
N ASN A 417 2.44 20.80 -28.71
CA ASN A 417 1.15 21.40 -28.33
C ASN A 417 0.93 21.46 -26.80
N ARG A 418 1.72 20.72 -26.03
CA ARG A 418 1.57 20.53 -24.57
C ARG A 418 2.43 21.46 -23.72
N VAL A 419 3.29 22.25 -24.37
CA VAL A 419 4.12 23.31 -23.75
C VAL A 419 3.60 24.71 -24.11
N SER A 420 4.08 25.76 -23.45
CA SER A 420 3.63 27.14 -23.72
C SER A 420 4.13 27.65 -25.08
N SER A 421 3.47 28.67 -25.65
CA SER A 421 3.97 29.28 -26.89
C SER A 421 5.32 29.94 -26.70
N ASP A 422 5.59 30.50 -25.52
CA ASP A 422 6.86 31.17 -25.23
C ASP A 422 8.00 30.15 -25.14
N TYR A 423 7.73 28.96 -24.59
CA TYR A 423 8.68 27.86 -24.57
C TYR A 423 9.04 27.41 -25.99
N LEU A 424 8.06 27.34 -26.91
CA LEU A 424 8.34 27.00 -28.32
C LEU A 424 9.22 28.05 -29.00
N ASP A 425 8.98 29.34 -28.73
CA ASP A 425 9.78 30.43 -29.30
C ASP A 425 11.22 30.39 -28.77
N SER A 426 11.43 30.17 -27.47
CA SER A 426 12.75 29.98 -26.86
C SER A 426 13.46 28.75 -27.42
N LEU A 427 12.78 27.60 -27.43
CA LEU A 427 13.35 26.36 -27.95
C LEU A 427 13.71 26.47 -29.43
N HIS A 428 12.92 27.18 -30.23
CA HIS A 428 13.25 27.45 -31.62
C HIS A 428 14.55 28.24 -31.75
N LEU A 429 14.75 29.29 -30.95
CA LEU A 429 16.02 30.05 -30.95
C LEU A 429 17.19 29.15 -30.56
N ASP A 430 17.04 28.38 -29.49
CA ASP A 430 18.10 27.52 -28.96
C ASP A 430 18.52 26.42 -29.94
N LEU A 431 17.57 25.83 -30.66
CA LEU A 431 17.84 24.76 -31.62
C LEU A 431 18.33 25.25 -32.98
N THR A 432 17.92 26.45 -33.40
CA THR A 432 18.27 26.98 -34.73
C THR A 432 19.44 27.96 -34.71
N GLY A 433 19.74 28.55 -33.55
CA GLY A 433 20.73 29.62 -33.41
C GLY A 433 20.41 30.86 -34.25
N CYS A 434 19.15 31.03 -34.69
CA CYS A 434 18.79 32.10 -35.60
C CYS A 434 18.69 33.45 -34.89
N ASP A 435 18.85 34.55 -35.64
CA ASP A 435 18.75 35.90 -35.11
C ASP A 435 17.32 36.19 -34.59
N PRO A 436 17.15 36.52 -33.29
CA PRO A 436 15.85 36.88 -32.73
C PRO A 436 15.18 38.08 -33.43
N GLU A 437 15.96 38.99 -34.01
CA GLU A 437 15.45 40.14 -34.75
C GLU A 437 15.26 39.85 -36.25
N GLY A 438 15.64 38.65 -36.69
CA GLY A 438 15.56 38.19 -38.07
C GLY A 438 14.12 37.99 -38.55
N ARG A 439 13.89 38.22 -39.86
CA ARG A 439 12.58 38.05 -40.50
C ARG A 439 12.00 36.63 -40.34
N GLY A 440 12.85 35.61 -40.30
CA GLY A 440 12.45 34.21 -40.12
C GLY A 440 11.86 33.95 -38.74
N PHE A 441 12.57 34.33 -37.67
CA PHE A 441 12.09 34.14 -36.30
C PHE A 441 10.86 34.99 -36.00
N LYS A 442 10.82 36.25 -36.47
CA LYS A 442 9.62 37.11 -36.34
C LYS A 442 8.38 36.48 -37.01
N ALA A 443 8.56 35.82 -38.16
CA ALA A 443 7.47 35.10 -38.82
C ALA A 443 7.03 33.87 -38.01
N HIS A 444 7.96 33.09 -37.44
CA HIS A 444 7.63 31.98 -36.54
C HIS A 444 6.87 32.48 -35.29
N LYS A 445 7.39 33.50 -34.61
CA LYS A 445 6.81 34.08 -33.39
C LYS A 445 5.38 34.61 -33.59
N ALA A 446 5.06 35.10 -34.79
CA ALA A 446 3.73 35.62 -35.12
C ALA A 446 2.67 34.52 -35.40
N GLN A 447 3.07 33.26 -35.53
CA GLN A 447 2.15 32.16 -35.80
C GLN A 447 1.30 31.80 -34.59
N LYS A 448 0.18 31.11 -34.84
CA LYS A 448 -0.63 30.54 -33.75
C LYS A 448 0.10 29.35 -33.13
N LYS A 449 -0.15 29.05 -31.84
CA LYS A 449 0.50 27.96 -31.09
C LYS A 449 0.55 26.63 -31.85
N ALA A 450 -0.58 26.19 -32.43
CA ALA A 450 -0.65 24.93 -33.16
C ALA A 450 0.21 24.93 -34.45
N GLU A 451 0.39 26.08 -35.09
CA GLU A 451 1.27 26.24 -36.25
C GLU A 451 2.74 26.23 -35.83
N LYS A 452 3.06 26.92 -34.72
CA LYS A 452 4.40 26.85 -34.10
C LYS A 452 4.79 25.42 -33.76
N ALA A 453 3.87 24.66 -33.15
CA ALA A 453 4.08 23.25 -32.81
C ALA A 453 4.38 22.38 -34.04
N ARG A 454 3.66 22.59 -35.16
CA ARG A 454 3.94 21.92 -36.44
C ARG A 454 5.28 22.35 -37.05
N CYS A 455 5.62 23.63 -36.96
CA CYS A 455 6.92 24.15 -37.38
C CYS A 455 8.06 23.51 -36.58
N MET A 456 7.89 23.33 -35.27
CA MET A 456 8.83 22.60 -34.43
C MET A 456 8.93 21.13 -34.86
N GLU A 457 7.83 20.41 -35.04
CA GLU A 457 7.86 19.02 -35.54
C GLU A 457 8.60 18.88 -36.87
N ARG A 458 8.40 19.82 -37.81
CA ARG A 458 9.13 19.83 -39.09
C ARG A 458 10.63 20.07 -38.90
N LEU A 459 11.04 20.81 -37.87
CA LEU A 459 12.45 20.99 -37.55
C LEU A 459 13.13 19.65 -37.22
N PHE A 460 12.40 18.69 -36.63
CA PHE A 460 12.89 17.36 -36.27
C PHE A 460 12.69 16.28 -37.35
N SER A 461 11.86 16.54 -38.38
CA SER A 461 11.44 15.52 -39.35
C SER A 461 11.63 15.88 -40.84
N ASP A 462 11.79 17.16 -41.18
CA ASP A 462 11.80 17.65 -42.57
C ASP A 462 13.16 18.29 -42.92
N ALA A 463 13.97 17.56 -43.69
CA ALA A 463 15.31 17.99 -44.12
C ALA A 463 15.29 19.25 -45.01
N GLU A 464 14.23 19.47 -45.80
CA GLU A 464 14.10 20.67 -46.63
C GLU A 464 13.76 21.88 -45.77
N TYR A 465 12.94 21.68 -44.72
CA TYR A 465 12.66 22.72 -43.73
C TYR A 465 13.92 23.11 -42.93
N GLN A 466 14.74 22.13 -42.53
CA GLN A 466 16.05 22.38 -41.91
C GLN A 466 17.00 23.17 -42.82
N LYS A 467 17.03 22.87 -44.14
CA LYS A 467 17.81 23.63 -45.11
C LYS A 467 17.31 25.07 -45.24
N ALA A 468 15.99 25.28 -45.21
CA ALA A 468 15.39 26.62 -45.27
C ALA A 468 15.83 27.50 -44.08
N TRP A 469 16.02 26.89 -42.90
CA TRP A 469 16.56 27.56 -41.71
C TRP A 469 18.08 27.71 -41.71
N ARG A 470 18.79 27.17 -42.72
CA ARG A 470 20.26 27.23 -42.85
C ARG A 470 21.00 26.69 -41.63
N LEU A 471 20.48 25.62 -41.03
CA LEU A 471 21.06 25.02 -39.82
C LEU A 471 22.50 24.55 -40.07
N THR A 472 23.40 24.90 -39.15
CA THR A 472 24.79 24.39 -39.14
C THR A 472 24.81 22.90 -38.82
N ALA A 473 25.96 22.26 -39.01
CA ALA A 473 26.15 20.87 -38.61
C ALA A 473 25.98 20.70 -37.08
N GLU A 474 26.43 21.69 -36.28
CA GLU A 474 26.23 21.63 -34.82
C GLU A 474 24.75 21.74 -34.45
N ALA A 475 24.00 22.68 -35.05
CA ALA A 475 22.57 22.84 -34.80
C ALA A 475 21.76 21.58 -35.14
N LYS A 476 22.13 20.88 -36.23
CA LYS A 476 21.52 19.60 -36.60
C LYS A 476 21.84 18.49 -35.59
N ALA A 477 23.10 18.37 -35.17
CA ALA A 477 23.48 17.41 -34.14
C ALA A 477 22.76 17.68 -32.81
N GLN A 478 22.58 18.96 -32.45
CA GLN A 478 21.81 19.37 -31.28
C GLN A 478 20.34 18.95 -31.40
N ILE A 479 19.70 19.18 -32.55
CA ILE A 479 18.31 18.76 -32.81
C ILE A 479 18.16 17.23 -32.77
N ASP A 480 19.13 16.50 -33.33
CA ASP A 480 19.10 15.03 -33.36
C ASP A 480 19.27 14.40 -31.97
N ALA A 481 20.04 15.07 -31.09
CA ALA A 481 20.26 14.66 -29.71
C ALA A 481 19.25 15.25 -28.71
N TRP A 482 18.47 16.25 -29.11
CA TRP A 482 17.63 17.02 -28.20
C TRP A 482 16.50 16.17 -27.60
N VAL A 483 16.39 16.26 -26.28
CA VAL A 483 15.27 15.76 -25.47
C VAL A 483 14.85 16.87 -24.49
N PRO A 484 13.56 16.95 -24.11
CA PRO A 484 13.09 17.78 -23.00
C PRO A 484 13.89 17.52 -21.72
N ASP A 485 14.12 18.54 -20.90
CA ASP A 485 14.87 18.42 -19.64
C ASP A 485 14.05 17.77 -18.50
N CYS A 486 12.75 17.54 -18.70
CA CYS A 486 11.90 16.76 -17.80
C CYS A 486 12.03 15.23 -17.95
N PHE A 487 13.03 14.75 -18.70
CA PHE A 487 13.36 13.33 -18.88
C PHE A 487 14.27 12.79 -17.76
#